data_AF-A0AAI9ECZ9-F1
#
_entry.id   AF-A0AAI9ECZ9-F1
#
_cell.length_a   1.000
_cell.length_b   1.000
_cell.length_c   1.000
_cell.angle_alpha   90.00
_cell.angle_beta   90.00
_cell.angle_gamma   90.00
#
_symmetry.space_group_name_H-M   'P 1'
#
loop_
_entity.id
_entity.type
_entity.pdbx_description
1 polymer ?
#
loop_
_entity_poly.entity_id
_entity_poly.type
_entity_poly.pdbx_seq_one_letter_code
_entity_poly.pdbx_strand_id
1 'polypeptide(L)'
;MPQPRASREPLSSSKPRSPPVSPNDECEDPLSRPSTAVAFVPFQLGPASGVGNDTRRAVRVQAAKASAAARKRTIARRLAERQSSSQDEIRPSSATAGAADRGGKLSTTSSDARPVDIGASPSPDRSLRFASSGRSDPSRSYPTKRWHPQIPSLVDYFLRYFAPEISFDASGREAFRSHLWPMALENTSLFHGILLTVASHASLSGALNVPMYLLAQLKHSTLESINEAVTSPETRGSIEDSVVGAIALLGGWELAYGDPNTYDTHIRGLETIINLRGGIFGSQSTQTCTRPLSPTIVNIVLQAGNVMALLSGKRPHFEEPHSPTPESWLEMGQSPGFAALRAQHLVLPSLLQTVDRLNAVELQDRNALSSLQAIKQSLTHSEASTSTKVTYSPHLTFLEDQMQRQTASHIQLAGLSLCEYMLLAAGSTTTTHEGPEYLHHEISQLRSEILLNTVYEEVALWSLFALCTVTGNCGPQHMRSLKRMQIEQELEDWTSCKALLEKYVYPARILDSRASALWKAVCASTIIARKGGNYGNRDGGGEPTIFRKGMAHPTTYLSRMIDAEES
;
A
#
# COMPACT_ATOMS: atom_id res chain seq x y z
N MET A 1 -48.89 42.26 -15.35
CA MET A 1 -48.47 42.21 -16.77
C MET A 1 -48.07 40.78 -17.13
N PRO A 2 -48.96 39.98 -17.74
CA PRO A 2 -48.68 38.61 -18.18
C PRO A 2 -48.33 38.50 -19.68
N GLN A 3 -47.88 37.31 -20.11
CA GLN A 3 -47.60 36.93 -21.51
C GLN A 3 -48.84 37.02 -22.44
N PRO A 4 -48.67 36.96 -23.78
CA PRO A 4 -48.77 35.66 -24.46
C PRO A 4 -47.79 35.39 -25.63
N ARG A 5 -47.80 34.13 -26.09
CA ARG A 5 -46.99 33.53 -27.17
C ARG A 5 -47.63 33.70 -28.57
N ALA A 6 -46.83 33.32 -29.57
CA ALA A 6 -47.16 32.42 -30.70
C ALA A 6 -47.38 33.04 -32.10
N SER A 7 -46.66 32.47 -33.07
CA SER A 7 -47.01 32.41 -34.50
C SER A 7 -46.35 31.16 -35.09
N ARG A 8 -47.04 30.48 -36.01
CA ARG A 8 -46.63 29.24 -36.70
C ARG A 8 -47.10 29.36 -38.18
N GLU A 9 -46.74 28.39 -39.03
CA GLU A 9 -47.22 28.18 -40.42
C GLU A 9 -46.46 28.90 -41.58
N PRO A 10 -46.58 28.42 -42.85
CA PRO A 10 -46.66 27.01 -43.29
C PRO A 10 -45.80 26.66 -44.55
N LEU A 11 -46.04 25.44 -45.06
CA LEU A 11 -45.36 24.70 -46.14
C LEU A 11 -45.64 25.18 -47.58
N SER A 12 -44.68 24.93 -48.49
CA SER A 12 -44.83 24.27 -49.80
C SER A 12 -43.42 24.14 -50.44
N SER A 13 -43.07 23.28 -51.43
CA SER A 13 -43.68 22.15 -52.16
C SER A 13 -42.55 21.13 -52.52
N SER A 14 -42.64 20.04 -53.29
CA SER A 14 -43.71 19.41 -54.09
C SER A 14 -43.58 17.85 -54.13
N LYS A 15 -43.36 17.24 -55.31
CA LYS A 15 -43.36 15.80 -55.77
C LYS A 15 -42.71 15.74 -57.19
N PRO A 16 -42.41 14.60 -57.88
CA PRO A 16 -43.12 13.30 -57.80
C PRO A 16 -42.38 11.94 -58.06
N ARG A 17 -43.06 10.87 -57.58
CA ARG A 17 -43.29 9.50 -58.10
C ARG A 17 -42.18 8.54 -58.61
N SER A 18 -42.30 7.32 -58.10
CA SER A 18 -41.65 6.03 -58.42
C SER A 18 -42.07 5.39 -59.76
N PRO A 19 -41.43 4.26 -60.14
CA PRO A 19 -42.13 2.96 -60.10
C PRO A 19 -41.32 1.81 -59.42
N PRO A 20 -41.91 0.61 -59.21
CA PRO A 20 -41.40 -0.40 -58.25
C PRO A 20 -40.81 -1.66 -58.91
N VAL A 21 -40.25 -2.58 -58.09
CA VAL A 21 -40.46 -4.06 -58.08
C VAL A 21 -39.52 -4.72 -57.03
N SER A 22 -40.03 -5.69 -56.27
CA SER A 22 -39.30 -6.57 -55.31
C SER A 22 -38.86 -7.89 -55.98
N PRO A 23 -38.31 -8.92 -55.29
CA PRO A 23 -37.66 -8.98 -53.96
C PRO A 23 -36.24 -9.62 -54.04
N ASN A 24 -35.53 -9.72 -52.90
CA ASN A 24 -34.90 -10.97 -52.44
C ASN A 24 -34.26 -10.79 -51.06
N ASP A 25 -34.28 -11.87 -50.27
CA ASP A 25 -33.62 -11.97 -48.97
C ASP A 25 -32.11 -12.15 -49.14
N GLU A 26 -31.31 -11.34 -48.44
CA GLU A 26 -29.98 -11.76 -47.99
C GLU A 26 -29.79 -11.38 -46.50
N CYS A 27 -29.38 -12.37 -45.73
CA CYS A 27 -29.16 -12.28 -44.29
C CYS A 27 -27.73 -11.80 -44.03
N GLU A 28 -27.55 -10.59 -43.48
CA GLU A 28 -26.23 -10.13 -43.01
C GLU A 28 -26.07 -10.29 -41.49
N ASP A 29 -24.95 -10.92 -41.12
CA ASP A 29 -24.61 -11.37 -39.77
C ASP A 29 -23.74 -10.31 -39.04
N PRO A 30 -24.18 -9.70 -37.91
CA PRO A 30 -23.57 -8.48 -37.39
C PRO A 30 -22.42 -8.73 -36.37
N LEU A 31 -21.40 -9.51 -36.74
CA LEU A 31 -20.22 -9.74 -35.88
C LEU A 31 -18.87 -9.61 -36.62
N SER A 32 -18.37 -8.37 -36.75
CA SER A 32 -16.95 -8.09 -36.98
C SER A 32 -16.56 -6.68 -36.52
N ARG A 33 -16.23 -6.53 -35.22
CA ARG A 33 -15.44 -5.40 -34.71
C ARG A 33 -14.06 -5.91 -34.25
N PRO A 34 -12.96 -5.19 -34.54
CA PRO A 34 -11.63 -5.63 -34.15
C PRO A 34 -11.42 -5.57 -32.63
N SER A 35 -10.79 -6.60 -32.09
CA SER A 35 -10.44 -6.72 -30.68
C SER A 35 -9.46 -5.63 -30.23
N THR A 36 -9.83 -4.86 -29.20
CA THR A 36 -8.88 -4.08 -28.39
C THR A 36 -8.08 -5.02 -27.50
N ALA A 37 -6.93 -5.47 -28.00
CA ALA A 37 -5.97 -6.22 -27.21
C ALA A 37 -5.33 -5.33 -26.14
N VAL A 38 -5.73 -5.54 -24.87
CA VAL A 38 -5.09 -4.92 -23.70
C VAL A 38 -3.78 -5.66 -23.42
N ALA A 39 -2.71 -5.22 -24.06
CA ALA A 39 -1.35 -5.70 -23.76
C ALA A 39 -0.68 -4.78 -22.74
N PHE A 40 -0.32 -5.31 -21.58
CA PHE A 40 0.62 -4.63 -20.68
C PHE A 40 2.01 -4.63 -21.33
N VAL A 41 2.77 -3.58 -21.07
CA VAL A 41 3.93 -3.17 -21.88
C VAL A 41 5.02 -4.25 -21.98
N PRO A 42 5.34 -4.76 -23.19
CA PRO A 42 6.69 -5.23 -23.47
C PRO A 42 7.59 -3.99 -23.67
N PHE A 43 8.74 -3.93 -22.98
CA PHE A 43 9.67 -2.81 -23.01
C PHE A 43 9.94 -2.27 -24.44
N GLN A 44 9.46 -1.06 -24.78
CA GLN A 44 10.22 -0.08 -25.58
C GLN A 44 9.61 1.34 -25.68
N LEU A 45 10.54 2.29 -25.79
CA LEU A 45 10.46 3.75 -25.82
C LEU A 45 9.29 4.42 -26.60
N GLY A 46 8.75 5.48 -25.99
CA GLY A 46 8.50 6.77 -26.66
C GLY A 46 7.15 6.95 -27.38
N PRO A 47 6.47 8.11 -27.22
CA PRO A 47 5.12 8.32 -27.76
C PRO A 47 5.09 8.59 -29.28
N ALA A 48 3.87 8.46 -29.83
CA ALA A 48 3.60 8.47 -31.25
C ALA A 48 4.01 9.78 -31.98
N SER A 49 4.95 9.66 -32.91
CA SER A 49 5.05 10.50 -34.10
C SER A 49 5.00 9.63 -35.35
N GLY A 50 4.69 10.22 -36.51
CA GLY A 50 4.32 9.53 -37.77
C GLY A 50 5.45 8.77 -38.48
N VAL A 51 6.09 7.82 -37.78
CA VAL A 51 7.19 7.01 -38.29
C VAL A 51 6.65 5.89 -39.18
N GLY A 52 6.80 6.07 -40.49
CA GLY A 52 6.31 5.18 -41.54
C GLY A 52 6.86 3.74 -41.45
N ASN A 53 6.17 2.81 -42.12
CA ASN A 53 6.42 1.37 -42.01
C ASN A 53 7.86 0.97 -42.38
N ASP A 54 8.50 1.65 -43.33
CA ASP A 54 9.88 1.37 -43.71
C ASP A 54 10.89 1.70 -42.61
N THR A 55 10.68 2.78 -41.85
CA THR A 55 11.52 3.11 -40.70
C THR A 55 11.32 2.09 -39.57
N ARG A 56 10.09 1.62 -39.34
CA ARG A 56 9.83 0.50 -38.40
C ARG A 56 10.53 -0.78 -38.85
N ARG A 57 10.57 -1.05 -40.16
CA ARG A 57 11.31 -2.19 -40.75
C ARG A 57 12.82 -2.03 -40.57
N ALA A 58 13.37 -0.84 -40.81
CA ALA A 58 14.78 -0.53 -40.61
C ALA A 58 15.21 -0.71 -39.14
N VAL A 59 14.44 -0.17 -38.19
CA VAL A 59 14.69 -0.34 -36.75
C VAL A 59 14.61 -1.82 -36.34
N ARG A 60 13.64 -2.59 -36.83
CA ARG A 60 13.58 -4.05 -36.58
C ARG A 60 14.80 -4.78 -37.14
N VAL A 61 15.27 -4.44 -38.34
CA VAL A 61 16.49 -5.01 -38.93
C VAL A 61 17.74 -4.64 -38.11
N GLN A 62 17.83 -3.39 -37.63
CA GLN A 62 18.95 -2.93 -36.80
C GLN A 62 18.96 -3.58 -35.41
N ALA A 63 17.79 -3.73 -34.77
CA ALA A 63 17.62 -4.46 -33.51
C ALA A 63 17.95 -5.96 -33.67
N ALA A 64 17.50 -6.61 -34.75
CA ALA A 64 17.85 -7.98 -35.07
C ALA A 64 19.36 -8.15 -35.30
N LYS A 65 20.00 -7.20 -36.00
CA LYS A 65 21.46 -7.18 -36.22
C LYS A 65 22.24 -6.99 -34.91
N ALA A 66 21.76 -6.12 -34.01
CA ALA A 66 22.34 -5.94 -32.68
C ALA A 66 22.20 -7.20 -31.79
N SER A 67 21.01 -7.82 -31.78
CA SER A 67 20.77 -9.08 -31.05
C SER A 67 21.62 -10.23 -31.58
N ALA A 68 21.78 -10.35 -32.90
CA ALA A 68 22.67 -11.32 -33.53
C ALA A 68 24.15 -11.07 -33.18
N ALA A 69 24.59 -9.80 -33.10
CA ALA A 69 25.94 -9.45 -32.67
C ALA A 69 26.17 -9.77 -31.18
N ALA A 70 25.20 -9.51 -30.31
CA ALA A 70 25.24 -9.88 -28.89
C ALA A 70 25.36 -11.41 -28.72
N ARG A 71 24.49 -12.18 -29.38
CA ARG A 71 24.56 -13.66 -29.38
C ARG A 71 25.91 -14.18 -29.88
N LYS A 72 26.49 -13.60 -30.94
CA LYS A 72 27.84 -13.95 -31.40
C LYS A 72 28.92 -13.70 -30.33
N ARG A 73 28.84 -12.60 -29.57
CA ARG A 73 29.77 -12.34 -28.45
C ARG A 73 29.62 -13.36 -27.32
N THR A 74 28.38 -13.72 -26.95
CA THR A 74 28.14 -14.75 -25.92
C THR A 74 28.67 -16.12 -26.33
N ILE A 75 28.51 -16.51 -27.60
CA ILE A 75 29.05 -17.76 -28.15
C ILE A 75 30.58 -17.72 -28.19
N ALA A 76 31.18 -16.62 -28.64
CA ALA A 76 32.63 -16.45 -28.63
C ALA A 76 33.23 -16.53 -27.22
N ARG A 77 32.56 -15.93 -26.21
CA ARG A 77 32.99 -16.01 -24.81
C ARG A 77 32.97 -17.45 -24.29
N ARG A 78 31.89 -18.20 -24.53
CA ARG A 78 31.78 -19.63 -24.16
C ARG A 78 32.79 -20.54 -24.86
N LEU A 79 33.19 -20.19 -26.10
CA LEU A 79 34.24 -20.92 -26.81
C LEU A 79 35.63 -20.63 -26.23
N ALA A 80 35.92 -19.38 -25.86
CA ALA A 80 37.16 -19.02 -25.17
C ALA A 80 37.24 -19.68 -23.78
N GLU A 81 36.17 -19.63 -22.98
CA GLU A 81 36.06 -20.30 -21.67
C GLU A 81 36.35 -21.81 -21.76
N ARG A 82 35.86 -22.49 -22.82
CA ARG A 82 36.16 -23.91 -23.09
C ARG A 82 37.59 -24.18 -23.55
N GLN A 83 38.22 -23.25 -24.25
CA GLN A 83 39.63 -23.40 -24.65
C GLN A 83 40.56 -23.24 -23.44
N SER A 84 40.27 -22.32 -22.51
CA SER A 84 41.03 -22.19 -21.26
C SER A 84 40.90 -23.40 -20.34
N SER A 85 39.74 -24.07 -20.29
CA SER A 85 39.53 -25.24 -19.42
C SER A 85 40.17 -26.55 -19.92
N SER A 86 40.94 -26.51 -21.01
CA SER A 86 41.49 -27.71 -21.66
C SER A 86 43.02 -27.86 -21.48
N GLN A 87 43.65 -27.05 -20.62
CA GLN A 87 45.12 -26.95 -20.56
C GLN A 87 45.76 -27.26 -19.19
N ASP A 88 44.99 -27.54 -18.13
CA ASP A 88 45.52 -27.75 -16.76
C ASP A 88 45.55 -29.22 -16.27
N GLU A 89 45.11 -30.22 -17.06
CA GLU A 89 45.17 -31.65 -16.67
C GLU A 89 46.47 -32.36 -17.12
N ILE A 90 47.63 -31.97 -16.58
CA ILE A 90 48.82 -32.85 -16.55
C ILE A 90 49.63 -32.69 -15.25
N ARG A 91 49.40 -33.56 -14.25
CA ARG A 91 50.46 -34.35 -13.57
C ARG A 91 49.90 -35.44 -12.60
N PRO A 92 50.66 -36.53 -12.31
CA PRO A 92 50.07 -37.79 -11.85
C PRO A 92 50.53 -38.30 -10.45
N SER A 93 50.01 -39.49 -10.10
CA SER A 93 50.48 -40.45 -9.07
C SER A 93 50.05 -40.17 -7.61
N SER A 94 49.82 -41.17 -6.73
CA SER A 94 50.13 -42.61 -6.78
C SER A 94 49.06 -43.50 -6.12
N ALA A 95 49.16 -44.83 -6.30
CA ALA A 95 48.20 -45.85 -5.84
C ALA A 95 48.38 -46.33 -4.38
N THR A 96 47.34 -46.98 -3.84
CA THR A 96 47.45 -48.20 -2.99
C THR A 96 46.17 -49.06 -3.13
N ALA A 97 46.28 -50.37 -2.87
CA ALA A 97 45.25 -51.38 -3.18
C ALA A 97 44.78 -52.18 -1.95
N GLY A 98 43.70 -52.95 -2.11
CA GLY A 98 43.12 -53.87 -1.11
C GLY A 98 41.57 -53.79 -1.15
N ALA A 99 40.77 -54.68 -1.75
CA ALA A 99 40.71 -56.14 -1.85
C ALA A 99 39.93 -56.83 -0.70
N ALA A 100 39.04 -57.76 -1.08
CA ALA A 100 38.26 -58.71 -0.26
C ALA A 100 37.13 -58.14 0.66
N ASP A 101 36.11 -58.88 1.10
CA ASP A 101 35.39 -60.10 0.63
C ASP A 101 34.20 -60.35 1.61
N ARG A 102 33.14 -61.07 1.18
CA ARG A 102 31.97 -61.59 1.99
C ARG A 102 31.07 -60.54 2.69
N GLY A 103 29.81 -60.83 3.05
CA GLY A 103 29.00 -62.04 2.85
C GLY A 103 28.38 -62.60 4.16
N GLY A 104 27.06 -62.46 4.32
CA GLY A 104 26.26 -63.06 5.42
C GLY A 104 25.14 -62.09 5.89
N LYS A 105 23.83 -62.39 5.82
CA LYS A 105 22.97 -63.48 6.36
C LYS A 105 22.52 -63.31 7.82
N LEU A 106 21.23 -62.97 7.94
CA LEU A 106 20.18 -63.58 8.79
C LEU A 106 20.11 -63.35 10.31
N SER A 107 18.85 -63.49 10.77
CA SER A 107 18.36 -63.83 12.12
C SER A 107 18.31 -62.71 13.17
N THR A 108 17.15 -62.26 13.68
CA THR A 108 15.93 -62.87 14.30
C THR A 108 16.03 -63.09 15.81
N THR A 109 15.27 -62.31 16.58
CA THR A 109 14.63 -62.58 17.90
C THR A 109 13.99 -61.26 18.41
N SER A 110 13.07 -61.19 19.38
CA SER A 110 11.89 -62.01 19.75
C SER A 110 11.13 -61.26 20.86
N SER A 111 9.92 -61.71 21.24
CA SER A 111 9.20 -61.42 22.52
C SER A 111 8.87 -59.95 22.85
N ASP A 112 7.61 -59.51 22.82
CA ASP A 112 6.48 -59.80 23.75
C ASP A 112 6.45 -58.92 25.02
N ALA A 113 5.42 -58.06 25.11
CA ALA A 113 4.60 -57.84 26.32
C ALA A 113 3.42 -56.89 26.02
N ARG A 114 2.18 -57.38 26.17
CA ARG A 114 0.97 -56.55 26.38
C ARG A 114 0.83 -56.26 27.88
N PRO A 115 0.17 -55.14 28.27
CA PRO A 115 -1.25 -55.24 28.61
C PRO A 115 -2.14 -54.07 28.13
N VAL A 116 -3.31 -54.41 27.58
CA VAL A 116 -4.68 -54.10 28.08
C VAL A 116 -4.74 -52.96 29.15
N ASP A 117 -5.57 -51.90 29.08
CA ASP A 117 -6.96 -51.84 28.58
C ASP A 117 -7.53 -50.41 28.35
N ILE A 118 -8.80 -50.37 27.90
CA ILE A 118 -9.83 -49.29 27.97
C ILE A 118 -9.69 -48.12 26.99
N GLY A 119 -10.76 -47.90 26.21
CA GLY A 119 -10.80 -46.93 25.11
C GLY A 119 -11.48 -45.60 25.42
N ALA A 120 -11.23 -44.64 24.53
CA ALA A 120 -12.08 -43.47 24.29
C ALA A 120 -12.04 -43.12 22.79
N SER A 121 -13.16 -42.68 22.23
CA SER A 121 -13.31 -42.40 20.80
C SER A 121 -12.58 -41.12 20.38
N PRO A 122 -11.77 -41.11 19.29
CA PRO A 122 -11.13 -39.90 18.81
C PRO A 122 -12.06 -39.13 17.85
N SER A 123 -12.65 -38.03 18.32
CA SER A 123 -13.14 -36.97 17.43
C SER A 123 -11.97 -36.06 17.01
N PRO A 124 -11.95 -35.55 15.77
CA PRO A 124 -10.75 -34.95 15.19
C PRO A 124 -10.59 -33.46 15.54
N ASP A 125 -10.06 -33.15 16.72
CA ASP A 125 -9.69 -31.77 17.08
C ASP A 125 -8.29 -31.41 16.54
N ARG A 126 -8.23 -31.11 15.24
CA ARG A 126 -6.98 -30.81 14.52
C ARG A 126 -6.52 -29.36 14.74
N SER A 127 -6.27 -29.01 16.00
CA SER A 127 -5.55 -27.79 16.36
C SER A 127 -4.14 -27.79 15.75
N LEU A 128 -3.92 -26.95 14.73
CA LEU A 128 -2.64 -26.78 14.04
C LEU A 128 -1.61 -26.08 14.94
N ARG A 129 -0.90 -26.87 15.75
CA ARG A 129 0.24 -26.40 16.56
C ARG A 129 1.44 -26.06 15.65
N PHE A 130 1.51 -24.83 15.16
CA PHE A 130 2.76 -24.30 14.59
C PHE A 130 3.75 -24.01 15.72
N ALA A 131 4.61 -24.98 16.00
CA ALA A 131 5.69 -24.82 16.98
C ALA A 131 6.76 -23.87 16.43
N SER A 132 7.00 -22.78 17.17
CA SER A 132 8.01 -21.76 16.86
C SER A 132 9.43 -22.27 17.10
N SER A 133 10.00 -23.05 16.17
CA SER A 133 11.46 -23.19 16.02
C SER A 133 11.86 -23.84 14.68
N GLY A 134 12.48 -23.06 13.78
CA GLY A 134 13.54 -23.47 12.84
C GLY A 134 13.32 -24.61 11.83
N ARG A 135 12.20 -25.34 11.85
CA ARG A 135 11.92 -26.45 10.94
C ARG A 135 10.85 -26.05 9.91
N SER A 136 11.33 -25.52 8.79
CA SER A 136 10.56 -25.43 7.56
C SER A 136 9.99 -26.81 7.22
N ASP A 137 8.67 -26.94 7.17
CA ASP A 137 8.01 -28.19 6.80
C ASP A 137 8.35 -28.54 5.34
N PRO A 138 9.07 -29.65 5.07
CA PRO A 138 9.48 -30.02 3.71
C PRO A 138 8.31 -30.32 2.76
N SER A 139 7.08 -30.46 3.29
CA SER A 139 5.87 -30.74 2.51
C SER A 139 5.16 -29.49 1.96
N ARG A 140 5.62 -28.27 2.30
CA ARG A 140 5.03 -27.03 1.75
C ARG A 140 5.32 -26.85 0.26
N SER A 141 4.40 -27.33 -0.57
CA SER A 141 4.31 -27.01 -1.99
C SER A 141 3.84 -25.55 -2.18
N TYR A 142 4.76 -24.66 -2.53
CA TYR A 142 4.43 -23.33 -3.06
C TYR A 142 4.06 -23.42 -4.57
N PRO A 143 3.35 -22.43 -5.16
CA PRO A 143 2.92 -22.46 -6.57
C PRO A 143 4.05 -22.66 -7.61
N THR A 144 5.30 -22.40 -7.22
CA THR A 144 6.49 -22.46 -8.08
C THR A 144 7.25 -23.78 -7.98
N LYS A 145 7.47 -24.45 -9.12
CA LYS A 145 8.27 -25.70 -9.22
C LYS A 145 9.75 -25.55 -8.83
N ARG A 146 10.28 -24.32 -8.82
CA ARG A 146 11.60 -23.94 -8.28
C ARG A 146 11.45 -22.62 -7.54
N TRP A 147 11.81 -22.58 -6.27
CA TRP A 147 11.75 -21.38 -5.43
C TRP A 147 13.13 -21.03 -4.89
N HIS A 148 13.37 -19.75 -4.66
CA HIS A 148 14.62 -19.26 -4.07
C HIS A 148 14.69 -19.62 -2.57
N PRO A 149 15.83 -20.07 -2.02
CA PRO A 149 15.93 -20.56 -0.63
C PRO A 149 15.39 -19.63 0.47
N GLN A 150 15.25 -18.32 0.22
CA GLN A 150 14.68 -17.36 1.18
C GLN A 150 13.15 -17.25 1.15
N ILE A 151 12.45 -17.84 0.16
CA ILE A 151 10.98 -17.78 0.09
C ILE A 151 10.29 -18.26 1.38
N PRO A 152 10.70 -19.36 2.04
CA PRO A 152 10.13 -19.74 3.33
C PRO A 152 10.27 -18.67 4.42
N SER A 153 11.38 -17.93 4.47
CA SER A 153 11.59 -16.83 5.41
C SER A 153 10.72 -15.61 5.10
N LEU A 154 10.51 -15.30 3.81
CA LEU A 154 9.57 -14.26 3.39
C LEU A 154 8.11 -14.63 3.73
N VAL A 155 7.74 -15.90 3.59
CA VAL A 155 6.40 -16.40 3.98
C VAL A 155 6.20 -16.34 5.49
N ASP A 156 7.20 -16.72 6.30
CA ASP A 156 7.13 -16.56 7.75
C ASP A 156 6.98 -15.09 8.15
N TYR A 157 7.76 -14.19 7.53
CA TYR A 157 7.67 -12.75 7.73
C TYR A 157 6.30 -12.18 7.37
N PHE A 158 5.72 -12.57 6.22
CA PHE A 158 4.36 -12.21 5.83
C PHE A 158 3.32 -12.65 6.87
N LEU A 159 3.33 -13.93 7.24
CA LEU A 159 2.37 -14.51 8.19
C LEU A 159 2.55 -14.00 9.63
N ARG A 160 3.69 -13.37 9.94
CA ARG A 160 3.99 -12.77 11.24
C ARG A 160 3.61 -11.28 11.31
N TYR A 161 3.95 -10.49 10.30
CA TYR A 161 3.86 -9.02 10.36
C TYR A 161 2.77 -8.41 9.45
N PHE A 162 2.44 -9.03 8.32
CA PHE A 162 1.37 -8.55 7.44
C PHE A 162 0.02 -9.19 7.77
N ALA A 163 0.04 -10.50 8.05
CA ALA A 163 -1.14 -11.35 8.27
C ALA A 163 -1.08 -12.12 9.62
N PRO A 164 -0.90 -11.41 10.76
CA PRO A 164 -0.78 -12.03 12.08
C PRO A 164 -1.99 -12.90 12.41
N GLU A 165 -1.77 -13.94 13.21
CA GLU A 165 -2.81 -14.91 13.57
C GLU A 165 -3.93 -14.33 14.43
N ILE A 166 -3.61 -13.33 15.24
CA ILE A 166 -4.56 -12.65 16.12
C ILE A 166 -4.50 -11.15 15.82
N SER A 167 -5.48 -10.65 15.07
CA SER A 167 -5.76 -9.21 14.96
C SER A 167 -6.95 -8.90 15.86
N PHE A 168 -6.75 -8.05 16.87
CA PHE A 168 -7.81 -7.64 17.80
C PHE A 168 -8.60 -6.42 17.32
N ASP A 169 -8.32 -5.89 16.12
CA ASP A 169 -8.95 -4.68 15.60
C ASP A 169 -9.95 -4.96 14.47
N ALA A 170 -10.98 -4.11 14.37
CA ALA A 170 -11.97 -4.14 13.30
C ALA A 170 -11.43 -3.64 11.94
N SER A 171 -10.12 -3.82 11.67
CA SER A 171 -9.49 -3.41 10.41
C SER A 171 -9.85 -4.31 9.23
N GLY A 172 -10.42 -5.49 9.47
CA GLY A 172 -10.60 -6.51 8.42
C GLY A 172 -9.30 -7.13 7.91
N ARG A 173 -8.13 -6.83 8.51
CA ARG A 173 -6.82 -7.40 8.11
C ARG A 173 -6.74 -8.92 8.32
N GLU A 174 -7.64 -9.52 9.11
CA GLU A 174 -7.85 -10.97 9.13
C GLU A 174 -8.11 -11.57 7.73
N ALA A 175 -8.61 -10.76 6.78
CA ALA A 175 -8.83 -11.14 5.38
C ALA A 175 -7.54 -11.56 4.66
N PHE A 176 -6.34 -11.10 5.07
CA PHE A 176 -5.09 -11.59 4.48
C PHE A 176 -4.90 -13.07 4.76
N ARG A 177 -5.05 -13.48 6.02
CA ARG A 177 -4.78 -14.86 6.45
C ARG A 177 -5.90 -15.81 6.04
N SER A 178 -7.15 -15.34 6.10
CA SER A 178 -8.35 -16.15 5.82
C SER A 178 -8.74 -16.22 4.35
N HIS A 179 -8.42 -15.20 3.53
CA HIS A 179 -8.88 -15.12 2.14
C HIS A 179 -7.72 -14.89 1.13
N LEU A 180 -6.88 -13.87 1.35
CA LEU A 180 -5.84 -13.51 0.37
C LEU A 180 -4.75 -14.58 0.25
N TRP A 181 -4.31 -15.13 1.38
CA TRP A 181 -3.22 -16.09 1.43
C TRP A 181 -3.60 -17.46 0.83
N PRO A 182 -4.78 -18.05 1.10
CA PRO A 182 -5.28 -19.19 0.33
C PRO A 182 -5.34 -18.92 -1.17
N MET A 183 -5.90 -17.78 -1.60
CA MET A 183 -5.96 -17.38 -3.01
C MET A 183 -4.56 -17.26 -3.65
N ALA A 184 -3.56 -16.79 -2.90
CA ALA A 184 -2.18 -16.70 -3.35
C ALA A 184 -1.51 -18.08 -3.46
N LEU A 185 -1.86 -19.06 -2.62
CA LEU A 185 -1.37 -20.43 -2.75
C LEU A 185 -1.97 -21.18 -3.95
N GLU A 186 -3.05 -20.66 -4.53
CA GLU A 186 -3.67 -21.20 -5.75
C GLU A 186 -3.22 -20.46 -7.03
N ASN A 187 -2.76 -19.21 -6.93
CA ASN A 187 -2.41 -18.37 -8.08
C ASN A 187 -1.00 -17.75 -8.00
N THR A 188 -0.14 -18.15 -8.95
CA THR A 188 1.27 -17.73 -9.05
C THR A 188 1.47 -16.21 -9.15
N SER A 189 0.59 -15.49 -9.86
CA SER A 189 0.68 -14.04 -10.03
C SER A 189 0.50 -13.32 -8.70
N LEU A 190 -0.52 -13.71 -7.93
CA LEU A 190 -0.80 -13.14 -6.62
C LEU A 190 0.29 -13.53 -5.60
N PHE A 191 0.76 -14.78 -5.63
CA PHE A 191 1.87 -15.25 -4.80
C PHE A 191 3.12 -14.37 -4.95
N HIS A 192 3.58 -14.16 -6.18
CA HIS A 192 4.76 -13.34 -6.44
C HIS A 192 4.52 -11.86 -6.10
N GLY A 193 3.33 -11.30 -6.35
CA GLY A 193 2.99 -9.91 -5.98
C GLY A 193 3.03 -9.65 -4.47
N ILE A 194 2.53 -10.61 -3.67
CA ILE A 194 2.65 -10.56 -2.20
C ILE A 194 4.11 -10.69 -1.78
N LEU A 195 4.85 -11.67 -2.31
CA LEU A 195 6.26 -11.87 -1.94
C LEU A 195 7.14 -10.68 -2.34
N LEU A 196 6.89 -10.04 -3.49
CA LEU A 196 7.59 -8.82 -3.92
C LEU A 196 7.40 -7.69 -2.90
N THR A 197 6.15 -7.46 -2.49
CA THR A 197 5.80 -6.44 -1.48
C THR A 197 6.49 -6.72 -0.15
N VAL A 198 6.40 -7.97 0.33
CA VAL A 198 6.98 -8.42 1.59
C VAL A 198 8.51 -8.36 1.59
N ALA A 199 9.15 -8.81 0.51
CA ALA A 199 10.60 -8.79 0.35
C ALA A 199 11.14 -7.37 0.29
N SER A 200 10.43 -6.46 -0.37
CA SER A 200 10.79 -5.03 -0.44
C SER A 200 10.73 -4.40 0.95
N HIS A 201 9.65 -4.64 1.70
CA HIS A 201 9.51 -4.19 3.08
C HIS A 201 10.59 -4.76 4.01
N ALA A 202 10.82 -6.08 3.95
CA ALA A 202 11.80 -6.76 4.81
C ALA A 202 13.25 -6.32 4.52
N SER A 203 13.56 -5.98 3.27
CA SER A 203 14.83 -5.37 2.86
C SER A 203 15.00 -3.96 3.44
N LEU A 204 14.02 -3.08 3.22
CA LEU A 204 14.06 -1.67 3.66
C LEU A 204 14.07 -1.49 5.18
N SER A 205 13.27 -2.29 5.90
CA SER A 205 13.25 -2.30 7.37
C SER A 205 14.53 -2.93 7.98
N GLY A 206 15.41 -3.50 7.15
CA GLY A 206 16.62 -4.22 7.58
C GLY A 206 16.34 -5.53 8.30
N ALA A 207 15.12 -6.06 8.17
CA ALA A 207 14.66 -7.23 8.92
C ALA A 207 15.11 -8.56 8.31
N LEU A 208 15.29 -8.59 6.99
CA LEU A 208 15.87 -9.72 6.26
C LEU A 208 16.87 -9.18 5.22
N ASN A 209 18.02 -9.85 5.09
CA ASN A 209 18.96 -9.58 4.00
C ASN A 209 18.45 -10.22 2.71
N VAL A 210 17.57 -9.52 2.00
CA VAL A 210 16.99 -9.92 0.71
C VAL A 210 17.92 -9.45 -0.42
N PRO A 211 18.50 -10.35 -1.23
CA PRO A 211 19.29 -9.98 -2.39
C PRO A 211 18.46 -9.23 -3.43
N MET A 212 19.06 -8.22 -4.06
CA MET A 212 18.38 -7.40 -5.07
C MET A 212 17.88 -8.23 -6.26
N TYR A 213 18.68 -9.21 -6.73
CA TYR A 213 18.24 -10.11 -7.81
C TYR A 213 16.98 -10.91 -7.48
N LEU A 214 16.67 -11.15 -6.19
CA LEU A 214 15.43 -11.81 -5.79
C LEU A 214 14.23 -10.87 -5.91
N LEU A 215 14.40 -9.57 -5.62
CA LEU A 215 13.37 -8.56 -5.86
C LEU A 215 13.09 -8.41 -7.36
N ALA A 216 14.15 -8.33 -8.18
CA ALA A 216 14.05 -8.32 -9.64
C ALA A 216 13.33 -9.59 -10.16
N GLN A 217 13.74 -10.78 -9.69
CA GLN A 217 13.09 -12.05 -10.03
C GLN A 217 11.60 -12.06 -9.64
N LEU A 218 11.24 -11.60 -8.45
CA LEU A 218 9.85 -11.56 -7.99
C LEU A 218 9.01 -10.59 -8.84
N LYS A 219 9.52 -9.38 -9.13
CA LYS A 219 8.87 -8.40 -10.03
C LYS A 219 8.65 -8.99 -11.43
N HIS A 220 9.69 -9.58 -12.02
CA HIS A 220 9.62 -10.24 -13.32
C HIS A 220 8.59 -11.39 -13.33
N SER A 221 8.64 -12.27 -12.32
CA SER A 221 7.75 -13.44 -12.23
C SER A 221 6.28 -13.02 -12.02
N THR A 222 6.02 -11.95 -11.28
CA THR A 222 4.68 -11.34 -11.16
C THR A 222 4.18 -10.84 -12.52
N LEU A 223 5.00 -10.06 -13.24
CA LEU A 223 4.66 -9.52 -14.56
C LEU A 223 4.42 -10.62 -15.61
N GLU A 224 5.29 -11.62 -15.67
CA GLU A 224 5.16 -12.76 -16.59
C GLU A 224 3.86 -13.53 -16.34
N SER A 225 3.57 -13.85 -15.07
CA SER A 225 2.35 -14.59 -14.69
C SER A 225 1.07 -13.78 -14.94
N ILE A 226 1.09 -12.45 -14.73
CA ILE A 226 -0.02 -11.55 -15.08
C ILE A 226 -0.25 -11.56 -16.60
N ASN A 227 0.82 -11.42 -17.39
CA ASN A 227 0.72 -11.38 -18.85
C ASN A 227 0.21 -12.70 -19.42
N GLU A 228 0.67 -13.85 -18.92
CA GLU A 228 0.16 -15.16 -19.30
C GLU A 228 -1.34 -15.29 -18.99
N ALA A 229 -1.76 -14.92 -17.78
CA ALA A 229 -3.18 -15.00 -17.37
C ALA A 229 -4.10 -14.05 -18.18
N VAL A 230 -3.63 -12.85 -18.53
CA VAL A 230 -4.39 -11.86 -19.32
C VAL A 230 -4.44 -12.23 -20.81
N THR A 231 -3.42 -12.91 -21.34
CA THR A 231 -3.33 -13.29 -22.77
C THR A 231 -3.85 -14.70 -23.08
N SER A 232 -4.09 -15.53 -22.06
CA SER A 232 -4.58 -16.90 -22.24
C SER A 232 -5.90 -16.95 -23.03
N PRO A 233 -6.06 -17.87 -24.01
CA PRO A 233 -7.33 -18.06 -24.70
C PRO A 233 -8.47 -18.52 -23.77
N GLU A 234 -8.14 -19.15 -22.64
CA GLU A 234 -9.10 -19.73 -21.70
C GLU A 234 -9.75 -18.68 -20.80
N THR A 235 -9.04 -17.58 -20.50
CA THR A 235 -9.58 -16.45 -19.70
C THR A 235 -10.48 -15.50 -20.50
N ARG A 236 -10.82 -15.83 -21.75
CA ARG A 236 -11.80 -15.09 -22.58
C ARG A 236 -13.19 -14.93 -21.95
N GLY A 237 -13.52 -15.68 -20.89
CA GLY A 237 -14.76 -15.54 -20.12
C GLY A 237 -14.68 -14.57 -18.92
N SER A 238 -13.57 -14.52 -18.19
CA SER A 238 -13.36 -13.60 -17.05
C SER A 238 -11.91 -13.67 -16.56
N ILE A 239 -11.30 -12.52 -16.24
CA ILE A 239 -10.03 -12.46 -15.51
C ILE A 239 -10.30 -12.71 -14.01
N GLU A 240 -9.50 -13.58 -13.40
CA GLU A 240 -9.63 -13.97 -11.99
C GLU A 240 -9.37 -12.81 -11.01
N ASP A 241 -10.04 -12.85 -9.85
CA ASP A 241 -9.82 -11.97 -8.70
C ASP A 241 -8.35 -11.92 -8.25
N SER A 242 -7.67 -13.06 -8.31
CA SER A 242 -6.25 -13.24 -8.00
C SER A 242 -5.34 -12.38 -8.88
N VAL A 243 -5.61 -12.35 -10.19
CA VAL A 243 -4.86 -11.58 -11.18
C VAL A 243 -5.16 -10.08 -11.04
N VAL A 244 -6.42 -9.71 -10.78
CA VAL A 244 -6.80 -8.32 -10.44
C VAL A 244 -6.04 -7.85 -9.19
N GLY A 245 -5.99 -8.68 -8.15
CA GLY A 245 -5.20 -8.44 -6.95
C GLY A 245 -3.70 -8.31 -7.22
N ALA A 246 -3.13 -9.16 -8.06
CA ALA A 246 -1.72 -9.11 -8.43
C ALA A 246 -1.36 -7.81 -9.17
N ILE A 247 -2.20 -7.37 -10.12
CA ILE A 247 -2.01 -6.09 -10.83
C ILE A 247 -2.13 -4.91 -9.87
N ALA A 248 -3.12 -4.93 -8.96
CA ALA A 248 -3.30 -3.87 -7.96
C ALA A 248 -2.11 -3.80 -6.97
N LEU A 249 -1.62 -4.94 -6.47
CA LEU A 249 -0.41 -5.00 -5.64
C LEU A 249 0.82 -4.51 -6.40
N LEU A 250 1.00 -4.89 -7.68
CA LEU A 250 2.14 -4.42 -8.46
C LEU A 250 2.04 -2.90 -8.73
N GLY A 251 0.85 -2.38 -9.01
CA GLY A 251 0.60 -0.95 -9.10
C GLY A 251 1.00 -0.23 -7.81
N GLY A 252 0.40 -0.59 -6.66
CA GLY A 252 0.77 0.02 -5.37
C GLY A 252 2.26 -0.14 -5.03
N TRP A 253 2.89 -1.26 -5.39
CA TRP A 253 4.33 -1.46 -5.27
C TRP A 253 5.13 -0.44 -6.09
N GLU A 254 4.75 -0.16 -7.34
CA GLU A 254 5.45 0.84 -8.17
C GLU A 254 5.40 2.24 -7.56
N LEU A 255 4.33 2.59 -6.82
CA LEU A 255 4.22 3.89 -6.18
C LEU A 255 4.93 3.98 -4.82
N ALA A 256 5.06 2.85 -4.09
CA ALA A 256 5.80 2.79 -2.84
C ALA A 256 7.33 2.64 -3.05
N TYR A 257 7.75 1.93 -4.09
CA TYR A 257 9.13 1.45 -4.24
C TYR A 257 9.71 1.61 -5.65
N GLY A 258 8.86 1.82 -6.65
CA GLY A 258 9.15 1.69 -8.09
C GLY A 258 9.23 3.02 -8.86
N ASP A 259 8.65 3.04 -10.06
CA ASP A 259 8.50 4.23 -10.92
C ASP A 259 7.03 4.71 -11.00
N PRO A 260 6.74 5.99 -10.68
CA PRO A 260 5.40 6.56 -10.79
C PRO A 260 4.76 6.53 -12.19
N ASN A 261 5.50 6.43 -13.29
CA ASN A 261 4.93 6.31 -14.64
C ASN A 261 4.49 4.87 -14.95
N THR A 262 5.24 3.89 -14.44
CA THR A 262 4.93 2.47 -14.48
C THR A 262 3.70 2.16 -13.63
N TYR A 263 3.56 2.82 -12.47
CA TYR A 263 2.30 2.86 -11.71
C TYR A 263 1.09 3.28 -12.58
N ASP A 264 1.17 4.42 -13.29
CA ASP A 264 0.05 4.91 -14.11
C ASP A 264 -0.32 3.92 -15.22
N THR A 265 0.67 3.19 -15.74
CA THR A 265 0.49 2.14 -16.75
C THR A 265 -0.26 0.94 -16.16
N HIS A 266 0.13 0.45 -14.99
CA HIS A 266 -0.55 -0.67 -14.33
C HIS A 266 -1.98 -0.32 -13.90
N ILE A 267 -2.21 0.85 -13.31
CA ILE A 267 -3.54 1.22 -12.82
C ILE A 267 -4.52 1.50 -13.96
N ARG A 268 -4.10 2.08 -15.10
CA ARG A 268 -4.98 2.19 -16.29
C ARG A 268 -5.36 0.84 -16.89
N GLY A 269 -4.44 -0.13 -16.88
CA GLY A 269 -4.74 -1.49 -17.31
C GLY A 269 -5.68 -2.21 -16.34
N LEU A 270 -5.48 -2.02 -15.03
CA LEU A 270 -6.37 -2.49 -13.97
C LEU A 270 -7.79 -1.92 -14.11
N GLU A 271 -7.90 -0.61 -14.34
CA GLU A 271 -9.14 0.11 -14.61
C GLU A 271 -9.87 -0.46 -15.83
N THR A 272 -9.13 -0.75 -16.90
CA THR A 272 -9.69 -1.41 -18.09
C THR A 272 -10.24 -2.80 -17.78
N ILE A 273 -9.51 -3.62 -17.01
CA ILE A 273 -9.94 -4.97 -16.60
C ILE A 273 -11.18 -4.92 -15.69
N ILE A 274 -11.21 -4.00 -14.73
CA ILE A 274 -12.35 -3.80 -13.82
C ILE A 274 -13.58 -3.33 -14.58
N ASN A 275 -13.43 -2.41 -15.53
CA ASN A 275 -14.53 -1.95 -16.38
C ASN A 275 -15.08 -3.07 -17.27
N LEU A 276 -14.22 -3.95 -17.82
CA LEU A 276 -14.65 -5.16 -18.53
C LEU A 276 -15.42 -6.16 -17.64
N ARG A 277 -15.21 -6.13 -16.31
CA ARG A 277 -15.98 -6.93 -15.33
C ARG A 277 -17.27 -6.24 -14.85
N GLY A 278 -17.56 -5.02 -15.28
CA GLY A 278 -18.75 -4.27 -14.85
C GLY A 278 -18.52 -3.40 -13.60
N GLY A 279 -17.27 -3.00 -13.34
CA GLY A 279 -16.90 -2.11 -12.24
C GLY A 279 -16.55 -2.83 -10.94
N ILE A 280 -16.09 -2.07 -9.94
CA ILE A 280 -15.57 -2.61 -8.66
C ILE A 280 -16.65 -3.36 -7.87
N PHE A 281 -17.85 -2.80 -7.78
CA PHE A 281 -18.95 -3.32 -6.98
C PHE A 281 -19.99 -4.13 -7.79
N GLY A 282 -19.88 -4.18 -9.12
CA GLY A 282 -20.70 -5.00 -10.02
C GLY A 282 -22.19 -4.60 -10.13
N SER A 283 -22.51 -3.52 -10.86
CA SER A 283 -23.87 -3.17 -11.32
C SER A 283 -23.82 -1.97 -12.30
N GLN A 284 -24.74 -1.72 -13.25
CA GLN A 284 -26.14 -2.16 -13.40
C GLN A 284 -26.54 -2.64 -14.82
N SER A 285 -25.66 -2.59 -15.83
CA SER A 285 -26.09 -2.89 -17.21
C SER A 285 -26.35 -4.38 -17.41
N THR A 286 -27.53 -4.70 -17.92
CA THR A 286 -28.03 -6.05 -18.15
C THR A 286 -27.12 -6.94 -19.01
N GLN A 287 -27.11 -8.24 -18.67
CA GLN A 287 -27.06 -9.39 -19.61
C GLN A 287 -25.77 -10.22 -19.76
N THR A 288 -24.71 -10.01 -18.97
CA THR A 288 -23.61 -11.01 -18.85
C THR A 288 -23.20 -11.25 -17.40
N CYS A 289 -23.08 -12.52 -17.00
CA CYS A 289 -22.79 -12.96 -15.63
C CYS A 289 -21.35 -12.64 -15.18
N THR A 290 -21.06 -11.40 -14.77
CA THR A 290 -19.79 -11.09 -14.10
C THR A 290 -19.91 -11.23 -12.58
N ARG A 291 -19.03 -12.04 -11.99
CA ARG A 291 -18.94 -12.21 -10.54
C ARG A 291 -18.32 -10.93 -9.93
N PRO A 292 -18.91 -10.32 -8.89
CA PRO A 292 -18.30 -9.18 -8.21
C PRO A 292 -16.95 -9.56 -7.59
N LEU A 293 -16.06 -8.59 -7.47
CA LEU A 293 -14.78 -8.78 -6.78
C LEU A 293 -15.03 -9.11 -5.30
N SER A 294 -14.22 -10.02 -4.76
CA SER A 294 -14.18 -10.30 -3.32
C SER A 294 -13.77 -9.06 -2.52
N PRO A 295 -14.31 -8.82 -1.29
CA PRO A 295 -14.04 -7.61 -0.51
C PRO A 295 -12.54 -7.35 -0.27
N THR A 296 -11.76 -8.41 -0.08
CA THR A 296 -10.29 -8.37 0.04
C THR A 296 -9.63 -7.74 -1.19
N ILE A 297 -10.05 -8.14 -2.40
CA ILE A 297 -9.50 -7.60 -3.65
C ILE A 297 -10.01 -6.18 -3.90
N VAL A 298 -11.28 -5.88 -3.58
CA VAL A 298 -11.81 -4.50 -3.60
C VAL A 298 -10.95 -3.58 -2.72
N ASN A 299 -10.60 -3.98 -1.50
CA ASN A 299 -9.76 -3.19 -0.62
C ASN A 299 -8.36 -2.95 -1.23
N ILE A 300 -7.72 -3.99 -1.79
CA ILE A 300 -6.39 -3.86 -2.43
C ILE A 300 -6.45 -2.93 -3.65
N VAL A 301 -7.48 -3.05 -4.49
CA VAL A 301 -7.73 -2.18 -5.66
C VAL A 301 -7.93 -0.73 -5.24
N LEU A 302 -8.76 -0.46 -4.23
CA LEU A 302 -9.01 0.89 -3.73
C LEU A 302 -7.79 1.49 -3.02
N GLN A 303 -7.00 0.68 -2.30
CA GLN A 303 -5.75 1.15 -1.72
C GLN A 303 -4.77 1.59 -2.81
N ALA A 304 -4.55 0.75 -3.83
CA ALA A 304 -3.60 1.04 -4.90
C ALA A 304 -4.04 2.21 -5.80
N GLY A 305 -5.30 2.22 -6.25
CA GLY A 305 -5.81 3.21 -7.22
C GLY A 305 -6.53 4.43 -6.64
N ASN A 306 -6.79 4.47 -5.33
CA ASN A 306 -7.30 5.66 -4.64
C ASN A 306 -6.30 6.13 -3.56
N VAL A 307 -6.17 5.43 -2.43
CA VAL A 307 -5.42 5.95 -1.26
C VAL A 307 -3.96 6.27 -1.57
N MET A 308 -3.26 5.36 -2.26
CA MET A 308 -1.87 5.59 -2.64
C MET A 308 -1.73 6.71 -3.68
N ALA A 309 -2.70 6.87 -4.58
CA ALA A 309 -2.77 8.02 -5.49
C ALA A 309 -2.89 9.33 -4.70
N LEU A 310 -3.85 9.41 -3.77
CA LEU A 310 -4.09 10.58 -2.91
C LEU A 310 -2.84 10.97 -2.10
N LEU A 311 -2.20 10.00 -1.43
CA LEU A 311 -0.98 10.22 -0.67
C LEU A 311 0.15 10.78 -1.55
N SER A 312 0.23 10.33 -2.80
CA SER A 312 1.22 10.75 -3.80
C SER A 312 0.85 12.05 -4.54
N GLY A 313 -0.26 12.71 -4.16
CA GLY A 313 -0.76 13.91 -4.86
C GLY A 313 -1.28 13.64 -6.28
N LYS A 314 -1.53 12.37 -6.64
CA LYS A 314 -2.12 11.95 -7.91
C LYS A 314 -3.64 11.90 -7.82
N ARG A 315 -4.30 11.95 -8.99
CA ARG A 315 -5.74 11.74 -9.09
C ARG A 315 -6.09 10.26 -8.87
N PRO A 316 -7.09 9.93 -8.03
CA PRO A 316 -7.66 8.60 -7.93
C PRO A 316 -8.23 8.09 -9.26
N HIS A 317 -8.06 6.80 -9.54
CA HIS A 317 -8.58 6.13 -10.75
C HIS A 317 -9.97 5.52 -10.57
N PHE A 318 -10.47 5.42 -9.34
CA PHE A 318 -11.68 4.65 -9.00
C PHE A 318 -12.75 5.49 -8.29
N GLU A 319 -12.69 6.81 -8.42
CA GLU A 319 -13.68 7.73 -7.88
C GLU A 319 -14.80 8.03 -8.86
N GLU A 320 -15.95 8.45 -8.33
CA GLU A 320 -17.05 8.92 -9.12
C GLU A 320 -16.66 10.22 -9.86
N PRO A 321 -17.20 10.51 -11.07
CA PRO A 321 -16.79 11.65 -11.89
C PRO A 321 -16.96 13.05 -11.26
N HIS A 322 -17.56 13.13 -10.07
CA HIS A 322 -17.89 14.36 -9.35
C HIS A 322 -17.07 14.56 -8.06
N SER A 323 -16.14 13.67 -7.73
CA SER A 323 -15.20 13.91 -6.62
C SER A 323 -14.36 15.19 -6.88
N PRO A 324 -14.13 16.02 -5.84
CA PRO A 324 -13.37 17.26 -5.98
C PRO A 324 -11.92 16.98 -6.39
N THR A 325 -11.41 17.73 -7.36
CA THR A 325 -10.10 17.47 -7.98
C THR A 325 -8.92 17.82 -7.07
N PRO A 326 -7.87 16.96 -6.99
CA PRO A 326 -6.68 17.18 -6.16
C PRO A 326 -5.88 18.45 -6.45
N GLU A 327 -6.08 19.08 -7.62
CA GLU A 327 -5.38 20.33 -7.99
C GLU A 327 -5.65 21.46 -6.99
N SER A 328 -6.82 21.47 -6.34
CA SER A 328 -7.17 22.38 -5.24
C SER A 328 -6.37 22.17 -3.94
N TRP A 329 -5.62 21.08 -3.83
CA TRP A 329 -4.80 20.75 -2.65
C TRP A 329 -3.32 21.17 -2.80
N LEU A 330 -2.91 21.58 -4.00
CA LEU A 330 -1.52 21.96 -4.28
C LEU A 330 -1.18 23.39 -3.85
N GLU A 331 -2.13 24.33 -3.92
CA GLU A 331 -1.84 25.76 -3.75
C GLU A 331 -1.79 26.26 -2.30
N MET A 332 -2.22 25.48 -1.29
CA MET A 332 -2.33 25.98 0.08
C MET A 332 -1.79 25.02 1.15
N GLY A 333 -0.82 25.54 1.90
CA GLY A 333 -0.36 25.03 3.20
C GLY A 333 1.00 25.63 3.56
N GLN A 334 1.09 26.41 4.63
CA GLN A 334 2.32 27.09 5.06
C GLN A 334 3.12 26.29 6.11
N SER A 335 2.47 25.41 6.87
CA SER A 335 3.15 24.64 7.94
C SER A 335 4.29 23.76 7.39
N PRO A 336 5.58 24.04 7.70
CA PRO A 336 6.69 23.25 7.19
C PRO A 336 6.66 21.78 7.68
N GLY A 337 6.11 21.51 8.87
CA GLY A 337 5.93 20.16 9.39
C GLY A 337 4.92 19.35 8.57
N PHE A 338 3.77 19.92 8.22
CA PHE A 338 2.81 19.26 7.33
C PHE A 338 3.32 19.13 5.90
N ALA A 339 4.08 20.11 5.40
CA ALA A 339 4.74 20.00 4.09
C ALA A 339 5.72 18.82 4.06
N ALA A 340 6.48 18.59 5.14
CA ALA A 340 7.41 17.46 5.26
C ALA A 340 6.69 16.09 5.32
N LEU A 341 5.55 15.99 6.01
CA LEU A 341 4.73 14.76 6.02
C LEU A 341 4.12 14.46 4.65
N ARG A 342 3.61 15.49 3.96
CA ARG A 342 3.05 15.39 2.60
C ARG A 342 4.11 14.96 1.58
N ALA A 343 5.30 15.55 1.64
CA ALA A 343 6.42 15.23 0.75
C ALA A 343 6.93 13.78 0.90
N GLN A 344 6.70 13.15 2.05
CA GLN A 344 7.03 11.76 2.34
C GLN A 344 5.83 10.80 2.17
N HIS A 345 4.67 11.30 1.71
CA HIS A 345 3.44 10.53 1.50
C HIS A 345 2.93 9.81 2.75
N LEU A 346 3.18 10.39 3.94
CA LEU A 346 2.92 9.76 5.24
C LEU A 346 1.48 9.93 5.76
N VAL A 347 0.79 10.99 5.34
CA VAL A 347 -0.59 11.33 5.77
C VAL A 347 -1.35 11.93 4.58
N LEU A 348 -2.66 11.68 4.50
CA LEU A 348 -3.53 12.19 3.43
C LEU A 348 -3.45 13.73 3.32
N PRO A 349 -3.16 14.29 2.13
CA PRO A 349 -3.02 15.74 1.95
C PRO A 349 -4.27 16.53 2.34
N SER A 350 -5.46 15.98 2.13
CA SER A 350 -6.75 16.60 2.47
C SER A 350 -6.92 16.86 3.97
N LEU A 351 -6.51 15.90 4.83
CA LEU A 351 -6.52 16.07 6.29
C LEU A 351 -5.52 17.15 6.71
N LEU A 352 -4.28 17.07 6.21
CA LEU A 352 -3.24 18.06 6.49
C LEU A 352 -3.67 19.48 6.09
N GLN A 353 -4.22 19.64 4.87
CA GLN A 353 -4.72 20.92 4.38
C GLN A 353 -5.89 21.45 5.22
N THR A 354 -6.83 20.57 5.60
CA THR A 354 -8.00 20.98 6.40
C THR A 354 -7.58 21.48 7.78
N VAL A 355 -6.59 20.85 8.41
CA VAL A 355 -6.03 21.33 9.68
C VAL A 355 -5.22 22.61 9.48
N ASP A 356 -4.37 22.71 8.45
CA ASP A 356 -3.52 23.90 8.23
C ASP A 356 -4.32 25.18 7.93
N ARG A 357 -5.54 25.06 7.41
CA ARG A 357 -6.46 26.20 7.24
C ARG A 357 -6.72 26.96 8.54
N LEU A 358 -6.53 26.35 9.71
CA LEU A 358 -6.62 27.03 11.01
C LEU A 358 -5.58 28.15 11.18
N ASN A 359 -4.37 28.00 10.61
CA ASN A 359 -3.34 29.04 10.64
C ASN A 359 -3.73 30.31 9.87
N ALA A 360 -4.62 30.18 8.87
CA ALA A 360 -5.12 31.30 8.08
C ALA A 360 -6.29 32.07 8.73
N VAL A 361 -6.85 31.59 9.85
CA VAL A 361 -7.98 32.23 10.51
C VAL A 361 -7.50 33.31 11.49
N GLU A 362 -7.65 34.57 11.11
CA GLU A 362 -7.53 35.69 12.03
C GLU A 362 -8.82 35.85 12.86
N LEU A 363 -8.74 35.63 14.18
CA LEU A 363 -9.89 35.71 15.11
C LEU A 363 -10.58 37.09 15.18
N GLN A 364 -10.00 38.12 14.57
CA GLN A 364 -10.57 39.47 14.48
C GLN A 364 -11.35 39.70 13.18
N ASP A 365 -11.27 38.79 12.20
CA ASP A 365 -12.06 38.87 10.98
C ASP A 365 -13.53 38.51 11.23
N ARG A 366 -14.43 39.21 10.53
CA ARG A 366 -15.88 38.98 10.58
C ARG A 366 -16.26 37.57 10.09
N ASN A 367 -15.44 36.96 9.23
CA ASN A 367 -15.69 35.62 8.69
C ASN A 367 -14.98 34.51 9.48
N ALA A 368 -14.30 34.83 10.59
CA ALA A 368 -13.56 33.84 11.38
C ALA A 368 -14.47 32.70 11.87
N LEU A 369 -15.64 33.03 12.41
CA LEU A 369 -16.62 32.04 12.91
C LEU A 369 -17.12 31.11 11.80
N SER A 370 -17.49 31.63 10.63
CA SER A 370 -17.96 30.80 9.51
C SER A 370 -16.85 29.93 8.92
N SER A 371 -15.62 30.46 8.86
CA SER A 371 -14.44 29.74 8.40
C SER A 371 -14.11 28.57 9.34
N LEU A 372 -14.12 28.80 10.65
CA LEU A 372 -13.92 27.76 11.66
C LEU A 372 -15.04 26.72 11.67
N GLN A 373 -16.30 27.12 11.50
CA GLN A 373 -17.41 26.17 11.36
C GLN A 373 -17.24 25.26 10.13
N ALA A 374 -16.84 25.81 8.99
CA ALA A 374 -16.55 25.03 7.79
C ALA A 374 -15.34 24.10 7.96
N ILE A 375 -14.30 24.53 8.67
CA ILE A 375 -13.14 23.67 9.02
C ILE A 375 -13.59 22.55 9.96
N LYS A 376 -14.34 22.83 11.03
CA LYS A 376 -14.87 21.81 11.95
C LYS A 376 -15.70 20.77 11.21
N GLN A 377 -16.66 21.19 10.38
CA GLN A 377 -17.46 20.28 9.55
C GLN A 377 -16.58 19.39 8.65
N SER A 378 -15.59 19.98 8.00
CA SER A 378 -14.64 19.24 7.16
C SER A 378 -13.87 18.20 7.97
N LEU A 379 -13.39 18.55 9.17
CA LEU A 379 -12.65 17.63 10.05
C LEU A 379 -13.53 16.52 10.64
N THR A 380 -14.78 16.81 10.99
CA THR A 380 -15.75 15.79 11.47
C THR A 380 -16.07 14.77 10.37
N HIS A 381 -16.17 15.19 9.11
CA HIS A 381 -16.38 14.26 7.99
C HIS A 381 -15.10 13.59 7.46
N SER A 382 -13.91 14.10 7.83
CA SER A 382 -12.61 13.61 7.35
C SER A 382 -12.08 12.36 8.08
N GLU A 383 -12.94 11.45 8.53
CA GLU A 383 -12.50 10.15 9.02
C GLU A 383 -11.70 9.41 7.93
N ALA A 384 -10.45 9.05 8.23
CA ALA A 384 -9.51 8.53 7.24
C ALA A 384 -9.97 7.21 6.59
N SER A 385 -10.70 6.37 7.33
CA SER A 385 -11.36 5.15 6.84
C SER A 385 -12.57 5.45 5.94
N THR A 386 -13.38 6.43 6.33
CA THR A 386 -14.69 6.71 5.73
C THR A 386 -14.54 7.46 4.41
N SER A 387 -13.55 8.35 4.30
CA SER A 387 -13.23 9.04 3.04
C SER A 387 -12.66 8.12 1.95
N THR A 388 -12.04 7.00 2.32
CA THR A 388 -11.28 6.14 1.39
C THR A 388 -11.97 4.81 1.07
N LYS A 389 -12.92 4.38 1.91
CA LYS A 389 -13.55 3.04 1.87
C LYS A 389 -12.56 1.88 2.01
N VAL A 390 -11.33 2.15 2.43
CA VAL A 390 -10.26 1.17 2.65
C VAL A 390 -10.07 0.97 4.14
N THR A 391 -9.91 -0.29 4.56
CA THR A 391 -9.77 -0.65 5.98
C THR A 391 -8.33 -1.02 6.38
N TYR A 392 -7.45 -1.31 5.40
CA TYR A 392 -6.02 -1.59 5.60
C TYR A 392 -5.18 -1.36 4.34
N SER A 393 -3.86 -1.15 4.51
CA SER A 393 -2.86 -1.20 3.44
C SER A 393 -2.19 -2.59 3.30
N PRO A 394 -2.09 -3.19 2.10
CA PRO A 394 -1.35 -4.44 1.86
C PRO A 394 0.15 -4.23 1.67
N HIS A 395 0.62 -2.99 1.55
CA HIS A 395 2.03 -2.65 1.42
C HIS A 395 2.72 -2.39 2.76
N LEU A 396 1.96 -2.39 3.86
CA LEU A 396 2.42 -2.13 5.21
C LEU A 396 2.12 -3.31 6.15
N THR A 397 2.98 -3.47 7.15
CA THR A 397 2.73 -4.38 8.27
C THR A 397 1.54 -3.92 9.12
N PHE A 398 1.05 -4.80 10.00
CA PHE A 398 -0.03 -4.49 10.92
C PHE A 398 0.30 -3.29 11.84
N LEU A 399 1.50 -3.25 12.42
CA LEU A 399 1.93 -2.17 13.29
C LEU A 399 1.97 -0.82 12.54
N GLU A 400 2.46 -0.81 11.31
CA GLU A 400 2.59 0.40 10.49
C GLU A 400 1.24 0.96 10.05
N ASP A 401 0.30 0.08 9.74
CA ASP A 401 -1.08 0.41 9.44
C ASP A 401 -1.82 0.94 10.69
N GLN A 402 -1.44 0.49 11.90
CA GLN A 402 -1.85 1.13 13.15
C GLN A 402 -1.17 2.49 13.36
N MET A 403 0.13 2.64 13.06
CA MET A 403 0.85 3.92 13.16
C MET A 403 0.24 4.99 12.25
N GLN A 404 -0.10 4.65 11.00
CA GLN A 404 -0.77 5.58 10.09
C GLN A 404 -2.16 5.99 10.60
N ARG A 405 -3.00 5.02 10.99
CA ARG A 405 -4.34 5.31 11.55
C ARG A 405 -4.25 6.17 12.80
N GLN A 406 -3.37 5.83 13.75
CA GLN A 406 -3.16 6.62 14.96
C GLN A 406 -2.65 8.03 14.64
N THR A 407 -1.72 8.19 13.69
CA THR A 407 -1.24 9.52 13.27
C THR A 407 -2.37 10.37 12.72
N ALA A 408 -3.22 9.81 11.86
CA ALA A 408 -4.39 10.51 11.32
C ALA A 408 -5.35 10.94 12.44
N SER A 409 -5.67 10.05 13.39
CA SER A 409 -6.51 10.37 14.55
C SER A 409 -5.90 11.47 15.44
N HIS A 410 -4.59 11.44 15.70
CA HIS A 410 -3.89 12.50 16.44
C HIS A 410 -4.06 13.86 15.76
N ILE A 411 -3.79 13.94 14.45
CA ILE A 411 -3.89 15.17 13.66
C ILE A 411 -5.33 15.69 13.60
N GLN A 412 -6.31 14.79 13.35
CA GLN A 412 -7.73 15.12 13.27
C GLN A 412 -8.28 15.65 14.60
N LEU A 413 -8.01 14.97 15.71
CA LEU A 413 -8.48 15.38 17.04
C LEU A 413 -7.79 16.66 17.53
N ALA A 414 -6.50 16.83 17.23
CA ALA A 414 -5.78 18.08 17.50
C ALA A 414 -6.39 19.25 16.71
N GLY A 415 -6.65 19.06 15.41
CA GLY A 415 -7.32 20.03 14.55
C GLY A 415 -8.72 20.39 15.06
N LEU A 416 -9.55 19.40 15.42
CA LEU A 416 -10.89 19.62 15.99
C LEU A 416 -10.82 20.41 17.29
N SER A 417 -9.95 20.01 18.22
CA SER A 417 -9.81 20.67 19.52
C SER A 417 -9.31 22.12 19.37
N LEU A 418 -8.30 22.36 18.52
CA LEU A 418 -7.83 23.70 18.20
C LEU A 418 -8.94 24.56 17.57
N CYS A 419 -9.71 23.99 16.63
CA CYS A 419 -10.83 24.67 15.99
C CYS A 419 -11.93 25.06 16.99
N GLU A 420 -12.29 24.18 17.93
CA GLU A 420 -13.27 24.48 18.99
C GLU A 420 -12.76 25.54 19.95
N TYR A 421 -11.48 25.49 20.33
CA TYR A 421 -10.87 26.50 21.18
C TYR A 421 -10.86 27.88 20.50
N MET A 422 -10.57 27.93 19.20
CA MET A 422 -10.64 29.14 18.39
C MET A 422 -12.08 29.66 18.24
N LEU A 423 -13.08 28.78 18.09
CA LEU A 423 -14.49 29.17 18.06
C LEU A 423 -14.92 29.84 19.38
N LEU A 424 -14.54 29.25 20.52
CA LEU A 424 -14.80 29.83 21.85
C LEU A 424 -14.09 31.19 22.01
N ALA A 425 -12.82 31.29 21.58
CA ALA A 425 -12.06 32.54 21.61
C ALA A 425 -12.64 33.64 20.69
N ALA A 426 -13.28 33.26 19.58
CA ALA A 426 -14.02 34.14 18.68
C ALA A 426 -15.43 34.51 19.17
N GLY A 427 -15.81 34.12 20.40
CA GLY A 427 -17.10 34.47 21.01
C GLY A 427 -18.27 33.58 20.59
N SER A 428 -18.02 32.39 20.02
CA SER A 428 -19.08 31.43 19.73
C SER A 428 -19.72 30.91 21.02
N THR A 429 -21.02 31.14 21.18
CA THR A 429 -21.82 30.60 22.30
C THR A 429 -22.38 29.21 22.00
N THR A 430 -22.31 28.74 20.74
CA THR A 430 -22.79 27.42 20.34
C THR A 430 -21.75 26.34 20.66
N THR A 431 -21.69 25.92 21.92
CA THR A 431 -21.13 24.60 22.25
C THR A 431 -22.04 23.54 21.62
N THR A 432 -21.52 22.73 20.70
CA THR A 432 -22.28 21.61 20.12
C THR A 432 -22.65 20.61 21.22
N HIS A 433 -23.87 20.07 21.17
CA HIS A 433 -24.33 19.06 22.13
C HIS A 433 -23.57 17.73 22.02
N GLU A 434 -22.95 17.46 20.87
CA GLU A 434 -21.80 16.55 20.76
C GLU A 434 -20.62 17.24 21.46
N GLY A 435 -20.55 17.01 22.77
CA GLY A 435 -19.79 17.82 23.71
C GLY A 435 -18.33 17.38 23.91
N PRO A 436 -17.61 18.06 24.82
CA PRO A 436 -16.22 17.73 25.16
C PRO A 436 -16.03 16.29 25.68
N GLU A 437 -17.10 15.61 26.11
CA GLU A 437 -17.08 14.20 26.51
C GLU A 437 -16.75 13.25 25.33
N TYR A 438 -17.24 13.53 24.13
CA TYR A 438 -16.92 12.73 22.93
C TYR A 438 -15.43 12.86 22.57
N LEU A 439 -14.95 14.10 22.44
CA LEU A 439 -13.52 14.36 22.22
C LEU A 439 -12.67 13.77 23.35
N HIS A 440 -13.10 13.82 24.61
CA HIS A 440 -12.38 13.21 25.71
C HIS A 440 -12.29 11.69 25.58
N HIS A 441 -13.36 11.01 25.14
CA HIS A 441 -13.34 9.58 24.87
C HIS A 441 -12.34 9.25 23.76
N GLU A 442 -12.43 9.90 22.60
CA GLU A 442 -11.51 9.67 21.48
C GLU A 442 -10.05 9.97 21.84
N ILE A 443 -9.79 11.07 22.55
CA ILE A 443 -8.47 11.42 23.06
C ILE A 443 -7.94 10.34 24.01
N SER A 444 -8.80 9.67 24.80
CA SER A 444 -8.37 8.57 25.68
C SER A 444 -8.00 7.27 24.95
N GLN A 445 -8.48 7.08 23.71
CA GLN A 445 -8.11 5.94 22.86
C GLN A 445 -6.79 6.15 22.10
N LEU A 446 -6.18 7.34 22.18
CA LEU A 446 -4.93 7.64 21.48
C LEU A 446 -3.74 6.85 22.07
N ARG A 447 -3.10 6.07 21.21
CA ARG A 447 -1.94 5.21 21.52
C ARG A 447 -0.64 5.87 21.08
N SER A 448 -0.37 7.10 21.51
CA SER A 448 0.83 7.88 21.14
C SER A 448 2.16 7.13 21.37
N GLU A 449 2.20 6.17 22.30
CA GLU A 449 3.37 5.34 22.56
C GLU A 449 3.84 4.54 21.31
N ILE A 450 2.97 4.24 20.34
CA ILE A 450 3.37 3.53 19.10
C ILE A 450 4.04 4.43 18.06
N LEU A 451 3.96 5.76 18.23
CA LEU A 451 4.54 6.75 17.30
C LEU A 451 5.94 7.21 17.73
N LEU A 452 6.39 6.78 18.92
CA LEU A 452 7.72 7.07 19.46
C LEU A 452 8.82 6.44 18.60
N ASN A 453 9.93 7.16 18.42
CA ASN A 453 11.05 6.77 17.56
C ASN A 453 10.67 6.49 16.07
N THR A 454 9.52 7.01 15.61
CA THR A 454 9.10 6.96 14.20
C THR A 454 9.23 8.31 13.50
N VAL A 455 9.04 8.34 12.18
CA VAL A 455 8.88 9.59 11.40
C VAL A 455 7.65 10.42 11.83
N TYR A 456 6.71 9.83 12.55
CA TYR A 456 5.51 10.49 13.08
C TYR A 456 5.72 11.13 14.47
N GLU A 457 6.87 10.92 15.12
CA GLU A 457 7.07 11.33 16.52
C GLU A 457 6.92 12.85 16.73
N GLU A 458 7.35 13.67 15.76
CA GLU A 458 7.27 15.14 15.85
C GLU A 458 5.81 15.63 15.77
N VAL A 459 5.01 15.07 14.85
CA VAL A 459 3.59 15.42 14.71
C VAL A 459 2.74 14.81 15.81
N ALA A 460 3.12 13.64 16.35
CA ALA A 460 2.50 13.04 17.53
C ALA A 460 2.69 13.93 18.77
N LEU A 461 3.90 14.48 18.96
CA LEU A 461 4.19 15.45 20.01
C LEU A 461 3.34 16.71 19.85
N TRP A 462 3.36 17.35 18.67
CA TRP A 462 2.54 18.53 18.40
C TRP A 462 1.05 18.27 18.69
N SER A 463 0.51 17.18 18.15
CA SER A 463 -0.90 16.83 18.29
C SER A 463 -1.29 16.63 19.76
N LEU A 464 -0.55 15.79 20.48
CA LEU A 464 -0.85 15.48 21.88
C LEU A 464 -0.67 16.69 22.80
N PHE A 465 0.33 17.54 22.51
CA PHE A 465 0.57 18.76 23.26
C PHE A 465 -0.55 19.79 23.04
N ALA A 466 -1.01 19.97 21.80
CA ALA A 466 -2.15 20.81 21.47
C ALA A 466 -3.43 20.33 22.16
N LEU A 467 -3.73 19.03 22.08
CA LEU A 467 -4.87 18.38 22.75
C LEU A 467 -4.88 18.64 24.27
N CYS A 468 -3.77 18.35 24.96
CA CYS A 468 -3.67 18.58 26.40
C CYS A 468 -3.69 20.08 26.78
N THR A 469 -3.18 20.97 25.93
CA THR A 469 -3.21 22.43 26.18
C THR A 469 -4.62 23.01 26.06
N VAL A 470 -5.36 22.61 25.03
CA VAL A 470 -6.74 23.08 24.79
C VAL A 470 -7.67 22.57 25.88
N THR A 471 -7.69 21.25 26.09
CA THR A 471 -8.60 20.58 27.03
C THR A 471 -8.26 20.86 28.49
N GLY A 472 -6.99 21.22 28.79
CA GLY A 472 -6.47 21.28 30.15
C GLY A 472 -6.32 19.91 30.82
N ASN A 473 -6.60 18.81 30.11
CA ASN A 473 -6.56 17.45 30.65
C ASN A 473 -5.35 16.69 30.09
N CYS A 474 -4.38 16.43 30.96
CA CYS A 474 -3.20 15.63 30.64
C CYS A 474 -3.13 14.42 31.58
N GLY A 475 -3.85 13.35 31.22
CA GLY A 475 -3.84 12.09 31.97
C GLY A 475 -2.44 11.46 32.05
N PRO A 476 -2.17 10.55 33.00
CA PRO A 476 -0.82 10.02 33.25
C PRO A 476 -0.15 9.36 32.05
N GLN A 477 -0.93 8.75 31.14
CA GLN A 477 -0.46 8.19 29.88
C GLN A 477 0.04 9.26 28.90
N HIS A 478 -0.71 10.36 28.76
CA HIS A 478 -0.34 11.48 27.89
C HIS A 478 0.86 12.23 28.47
N MET A 479 0.88 12.47 29.78
CA MET A 479 2.03 13.07 30.46
C MET A 479 3.31 12.23 30.29
N ARG A 480 3.22 10.89 30.37
CA ARG A 480 4.35 9.99 30.08
C ARG A 480 4.80 10.09 28.62
N SER A 481 3.87 10.09 27.68
CA SER A 481 4.15 10.15 26.24
C SER A 481 4.80 11.48 25.87
N LEU A 482 4.26 12.61 26.35
CA LEU A 482 4.84 13.95 26.19
C LEU A 482 6.23 14.02 26.83
N LYS A 483 6.42 13.51 28.06
CA LYS A 483 7.74 13.49 28.71
C LYS A 483 8.76 12.68 27.93
N ARG A 484 8.36 11.55 27.34
CA ARG A 484 9.26 10.75 26.52
C ARG A 484 9.61 11.45 25.20
N MET A 485 8.61 11.98 24.47
CA MET A 485 8.86 12.76 23.25
C MET A 485 9.70 14.02 23.51
N GLN A 486 9.53 14.68 24.66
CA GLN A 486 10.35 15.82 25.08
C GLN A 486 11.85 15.46 25.14
N ILE A 487 12.17 14.25 25.64
CA ILE A 487 13.55 13.75 25.75
C ILE A 487 14.06 13.26 24.38
N GLU A 488 13.28 12.46 23.66
CA GLU A 488 13.68 11.83 22.38
C GLU A 488 13.77 12.85 21.22
N GLN A 489 13.20 14.06 21.38
CA GLN A 489 13.32 15.21 20.48
C GLN A 489 14.31 16.27 20.99
N GLU A 490 15.06 16.00 22.06
CA GLU A 490 16.11 16.87 22.61
C GLU A 490 15.61 18.30 22.94
N LEU A 491 14.37 18.42 23.40
CA LEU A 491 13.72 19.71 23.69
C LEU A 491 14.06 20.15 25.13
N GLU A 492 15.10 20.96 25.27
CA GLU A 492 15.58 21.44 26.58
C GLU A 492 14.72 22.55 27.19
N ASP A 493 14.15 23.44 26.37
CA ASP A 493 13.47 24.65 26.83
C ASP A 493 12.15 24.96 26.12
N TRP A 494 11.42 25.95 26.64
CA TRP A 494 10.13 26.38 26.07
C TRP A 494 10.29 26.96 24.66
N THR A 495 11.41 27.62 24.38
CA THR A 495 11.70 28.21 23.06
C THR A 495 11.76 27.13 21.98
N SER A 496 12.46 26.03 22.25
CA SER A 496 12.62 24.89 21.35
C SER A 496 11.30 24.14 21.16
N CYS A 497 10.54 23.93 22.24
CA CYS A 497 9.21 23.35 22.16
C CYS A 497 8.26 24.22 21.33
N LYS A 498 8.23 25.53 21.57
CA LYS A 498 7.39 26.48 20.83
C LYS A 498 7.76 26.52 19.35
N ALA A 499 9.05 26.58 19.02
CA ALA A 499 9.51 26.53 17.63
C ALA A 499 9.08 25.24 16.91
N LEU A 500 9.01 24.10 17.62
CA LEU A 500 8.44 22.86 17.08
C LEU A 500 6.93 22.98 16.85
N LEU A 501 6.17 23.54 17.79
CA LEU A 501 4.73 23.75 17.62
C LEU A 501 4.42 24.69 16.44
N GLU A 502 5.23 25.73 16.25
CA GLU A 502 5.13 26.71 15.15
C GLU A 502 5.50 26.15 13.77
N LYS A 503 6.09 24.94 13.67
CA LYS A 503 6.20 24.22 12.38
C LYS A 503 4.87 23.65 11.88
N TYR A 504 3.87 23.59 12.76
CA TYR A 504 2.53 23.06 12.53
C TYR A 504 1.49 24.16 12.84
N VAL A 505 0.25 23.78 13.18
CA VAL A 505 -0.77 24.76 13.59
C VAL A 505 -0.58 25.13 15.06
N TYR A 506 -0.25 26.39 15.32
CA TYR A 506 -0.08 26.91 16.68
C TYR A 506 -0.62 28.34 16.85
N PRO A 507 -1.88 28.50 17.31
CA PRO A 507 -2.50 29.79 17.66
C PRO A 507 -1.87 30.48 18.89
N ALA A 508 -0.60 30.89 18.80
CA ALA A 508 0.20 31.41 19.92
C ALA A 508 -0.51 32.52 20.71
N ARG A 509 -1.19 33.45 20.04
CA ARG A 509 -1.92 34.58 20.67
C ARG A 509 -2.93 34.16 21.74
N ILE A 510 -3.50 32.95 21.64
CA ILE A 510 -4.52 32.43 22.58
C ILE A 510 -4.03 31.24 23.41
N LEU A 511 -2.99 30.52 22.98
CA LEU A 511 -2.52 29.30 23.66
C LEU A 511 -1.22 29.45 24.47
N ASP A 512 -0.37 30.46 24.20
CA ASP A 512 1.01 30.51 24.73
C ASP A 512 1.12 30.39 26.26
N SER A 513 0.20 31.01 27.00
CA SER A 513 0.16 30.95 28.46
C SER A 513 -0.17 29.55 29.00
N ARG A 514 -1.18 28.87 28.43
CA ARG A 514 -1.55 27.49 28.77
C ARG A 514 -0.48 26.50 28.32
N ALA A 515 0.07 26.71 27.13
CA ALA A 515 1.10 25.88 26.53
C ALA A 515 2.38 25.91 27.37
N SER A 516 2.85 27.10 27.77
CA SER A 516 3.99 27.26 28.66
C SER A 516 3.74 26.65 30.06
N ALA A 517 2.51 26.69 30.56
CA ALA A 517 2.15 26.02 31.82
C ALA A 517 2.20 24.49 31.70
N LEU A 518 1.65 23.91 30.62
CA LEU A 518 1.77 22.48 30.33
C LEU A 518 3.23 22.06 30.15
N TRP A 519 4.03 22.85 29.42
CA TRP A 519 5.47 22.60 29.24
C TRP A 519 6.21 22.51 30.57
N LYS A 520 5.96 23.44 31.50
CA LYS A 520 6.53 23.41 32.86
C LYS A 520 6.11 22.15 33.61
N ALA A 521 4.87 21.70 33.48
CA ALA A 521 4.39 20.44 34.08
C ALA A 521 5.07 19.21 33.46
N VAL A 522 5.27 19.16 32.14
CA VAL A 522 6.03 18.10 31.45
C VAL A 522 7.49 18.11 31.91
N CYS A 523 8.13 19.28 32.01
CA CYS A 523 9.50 19.42 32.51
C CYS A 523 9.65 18.89 33.95
N ALA A 524 8.76 19.30 34.85
CA ALA A 524 8.74 18.90 36.26
C ALA A 524 8.24 17.45 36.51
N SER A 525 7.66 16.79 35.51
CA SER A 525 7.14 15.44 35.64
C SER A 525 8.23 14.43 35.98
N THR A 526 8.12 13.83 37.17
CA THR A 526 8.95 12.72 37.64
C THR A 526 8.47 11.36 37.15
N ILE A 527 7.43 11.32 36.30
CA ILE A 527 6.97 10.08 35.66
C ILE A 527 8.14 9.55 34.84
N ILE A 528 8.77 8.50 35.37
CA ILE A 528 9.93 7.86 34.74
C ILE A 528 9.53 7.51 33.31
N ALA A 529 10.26 8.06 32.33
CA ALA A 529 10.31 7.53 31.00
C ALA A 529 10.99 6.16 31.08
N ARG A 530 10.27 5.16 31.60
CA ARG A 530 10.64 3.75 31.46
C ARG A 530 10.88 3.57 29.97
N LYS A 531 11.99 2.92 29.60
CA LYS A 531 12.13 2.33 28.27
C LYS A 531 10.95 1.38 28.10
N GLY A 532 9.88 1.89 27.47
CA GLY A 532 8.67 1.13 27.20
C GLY A 532 9.04 -0.06 26.32
N GLY A 533 8.25 -1.13 26.40
CA GLY A 533 8.49 -2.36 25.65
C GLY A 533 8.95 -2.06 24.23
N ASN A 534 10.09 -2.65 23.86
CA ASN A 534 10.91 -2.24 22.73
C ASN A 534 10.19 -2.37 21.38
N TYR A 535 9.41 -1.37 20.97
CA TYR A 535 8.95 -1.24 19.58
C TYR A 535 10.01 -0.62 18.64
N GLY A 536 11.20 -0.27 19.17
CA GLY A 536 12.27 0.37 18.38
C GLY A 536 13.67 0.27 18.97
N ASN A 537 14.01 -0.80 19.71
CA ASN A 537 15.39 -0.91 20.23
C ASN A 537 16.38 -1.04 19.08
N ARG A 538 17.50 -0.29 19.17
CA ARG A 538 18.65 -0.47 18.26
C ARG A 538 19.22 -1.90 18.33
N ASP A 539 19.06 -2.57 19.47
CA ASP A 539 19.57 -3.93 19.73
C ASP A 539 18.63 -5.06 19.22
N GLY A 540 18.13 -4.94 17.97
CA GLY A 540 17.57 -6.06 17.20
C GLY A 540 16.24 -6.71 17.67
N GLY A 541 15.61 -6.20 18.72
CA GLY A 541 14.42 -6.83 19.34
C GLY A 541 13.06 -6.21 19.03
N GLY A 542 13.00 -5.10 18.28
CA GLY A 542 11.75 -4.43 17.92
C GLY A 542 11.05 -5.03 16.71
N GLU A 543 9.75 -4.75 16.58
CA GLU A 543 9.00 -5.07 15.36
C GLU A 543 9.60 -4.26 14.18
N PRO A 544 9.88 -4.90 13.03
CA PRO A 544 10.51 -4.22 11.90
C PRO A 544 9.55 -3.22 11.26
N THR A 545 10.05 -2.02 10.98
CA THR A 545 9.27 -0.97 10.31
C THR A 545 10.14 -0.10 9.40
N ILE A 546 9.55 0.36 8.29
CA ILE A 546 10.11 1.38 7.39
C ILE A 546 9.90 2.82 7.89
N PHE A 547 9.05 3.03 8.90
CA PHE A 547 8.75 4.34 9.49
C PHE A 547 9.72 4.78 10.61
N ARG A 548 10.90 4.16 10.74
CA ARG A 548 11.87 4.51 11.81
C ARG A 548 12.38 5.94 11.66
N LYS A 549 12.48 6.67 12.77
CA LYS A 549 13.01 8.05 12.81
C LYS A 549 14.38 8.15 12.13
N GLY A 550 14.52 9.14 11.24
CA GLY A 550 15.74 9.38 10.46
C GLY A 550 15.87 8.55 9.17
N MET A 551 14.95 7.62 8.87
CA MET A 551 14.86 7.02 7.54
C MET A 551 14.17 8.00 6.58
N ALA A 552 14.79 8.24 5.43
CA ALA A 552 14.09 8.87 4.31
C ALA A 552 13.09 7.85 3.75
N HIS A 553 11.79 8.15 3.80
CA HIS A 553 10.77 7.22 3.31
C HIS A 553 11.01 6.95 1.82
N PRO A 554 11.09 5.68 1.39
CA PRO A 554 11.34 5.36 -0.01
C PRO A 554 10.14 5.77 -0.86
N THR A 555 10.43 6.40 -2.00
CA THR A 555 9.48 6.55 -3.11
C THR A 555 10.09 6.13 -4.44
N THR A 556 11.43 5.98 -4.54
CA THR A 556 12.13 5.58 -5.78
C THR A 556 13.45 4.81 -5.56
N TYR A 557 13.85 4.51 -4.30
CA TYR A 557 15.19 3.97 -4.02
C TYR A 557 15.37 2.52 -4.52
N LEU A 558 14.41 1.64 -4.22
CA LEU A 558 14.51 0.22 -4.61
C LEU A 558 14.45 0.03 -6.13
N SER A 559 13.57 0.74 -6.86
CA SER A 559 13.54 0.65 -8.32
C SER A 559 14.91 0.91 -8.93
N ARG A 560 15.53 2.04 -8.57
CA ARG A 560 16.83 2.45 -9.12
C ARG A 560 17.93 1.43 -8.85
N MET A 561 17.84 0.67 -7.75
CA MET A 561 18.77 -0.44 -7.48
C MET A 561 18.47 -1.67 -8.33
N ILE A 562 17.19 -2.02 -8.53
CA ILE A 562 16.77 -3.12 -9.41
C ILE A 562 17.18 -2.82 -10.86
N ASP A 563 16.81 -1.64 -11.36
CA ASP A 563 17.11 -1.18 -12.72
C ASP A 563 18.63 -1.16 -13.01
N ALA A 564 19.45 -0.90 -11.98
CA ALA A 564 20.92 -0.90 -12.06
C ALA A 564 21.55 -2.31 -11.99
N GLU A 565 20.86 -3.32 -11.47
CA GLU A 565 21.31 -4.73 -11.48
C GLU A 565 20.87 -5.46 -12.75
N GLU A 566 19.79 -4.99 -13.41
CA GLU A 566 19.32 -5.48 -14.71
C GLU A 566 20.11 -4.92 -15.92
N SER A 567 20.95 -3.89 -15.71
CA SER A 567 21.72 -3.15 -16.74
C SER A 567 23.13 -3.69 -17.00
#